data_AF-A0A833HM80-F1
#
_entry.id   AF-A0A833HM80-F1
#
_cell.length_a   1.000
_cell.length_b   1.000
_cell.length_c   1.000
_cell.angle_alpha   90.00
_cell.angle_beta   90.00
_cell.angle_gamma   90.00
#
_symmetry.space_group_name_H-M   'P 1'
#
loop_
_entity.id
_entity.type
_entity.pdbx_description
1 polymer ?
#
loop_
_entity_poly.entity_id
_entity_poly.type
_entity_poly.pdbx_seq_one_letter_code
_entity_poly.pdbx_strand_id
1 'polypeptide(L)'
;MKNKIIVRLFLQRKGDQKQLPHIPSETEVSFEDEAYDYTKHNIMTSLNKLYGDNLQRTLLKEHYRCHPDIIRFCNLKYYNGELIVYSDSSNLNPINIIKSVEGNHMRELTRGRRGTFNQRELEELNNLIMNQNNYSIKVHSENLNDIGKLAPYRMQISYAKELNSKEIEKDTVHKYQGREKPVIVFSTVLDQSAKAQKKMTFVNDPKLVNVAVSRAEKQLIVISNTDAFYKNGNDVGDLIRYIEYHDIKNIEEGRVISVFDLLYKDFSSRLMERKEAMKQVKANINLTVKKSCIQLYQNYLKKKCSNAIPLLMK
;
A
#
# COMPACT_ATOMS: atom_id res chain seq x y z
N MET A 1 56.83 21.20 4.94
CA MET A 1 55.58 21.82 5.44
C MET A 1 55.04 22.76 4.37
N LYS A 2 54.07 22.32 3.58
CA LYS A 2 53.37 23.17 2.60
C LYS A 2 51.87 23.01 2.87
N ASN A 3 51.30 24.07 3.43
CA ASN A 3 49.87 24.26 3.64
C ASN A 3 49.14 24.11 2.31
N LYS A 4 48.57 22.92 2.05
CA LYS A 4 47.46 22.77 1.12
C LYS A 4 46.18 23.02 1.91
N ILE A 5 45.82 24.30 2.00
CA ILE A 5 44.44 24.69 2.27
C ILE A 5 43.65 24.25 1.03
N ILE A 6 43.15 23.02 1.07
CA ILE A 6 42.15 22.55 0.11
C ILE A 6 40.86 23.26 0.51
N VAL A 7 40.47 24.26 -0.28
CA VAL A 7 39.18 24.92 -0.19
C VAL A 7 38.11 23.84 -0.38
N ARG A 8 37.56 23.41 0.75
CA ARG A 8 36.52 22.40 0.88
C ARG A 8 35.22 23.06 0.43
N LEU A 9 34.90 22.95 -0.86
CA LEU A 9 33.56 23.24 -1.38
C LEU A 9 32.60 22.19 -0.82
N PHE A 10 32.11 22.47 0.39
CA PHE A 10 31.11 21.70 1.13
C PHE A 10 29.73 21.87 0.47
N LEU A 11 29.55 21.31 -0.72
CA LEU A 11 28.22 20.98 -1.21
C LEU A 11 27.83 19.63 -0.59
N GLN A 12 27.55 19.62 0.72
CA GLN A 12 27.00 18.44 1.39
C GLN A 12 25.52 18.31 1.01
N ARG A 13 25.27 17.86 -0.22
CA ARG A 13 23.92 17.51 -0.66
C ARG A 13 23.56 16.16 -0.05
N LYS A 14 22.57 16.17 0.84
CA LYS A 14 21.98 14.96 1.42
C LYS A 14 20.92 14.43 0.45
N GLY A 15 20.94 13.14 0.17
CA GLY A 15 19.96 12.49 -0.70
C GLY A 15 20.11 10.98 -0.62
N ASP A 16 19.03 10.27 -0.94
CA ASP A 16 18.98 8.81 -0.93
C ASP A 16 18.52 8.29 -2.29
N GLN A 17 19.40 7.57 -2.97
CA GLN A 17 19.14 7.02 -4.32
C GLN A 17 18.17 5.83 -4.30
N LYS A 18 17.93 5.24 -3.12
CA LYS A 18 16.93 4.19 -2.88
C LYS A 18 15.55 4.75 -2.61
N GLN A 19 15.38 6.08 -2.63
CA GLN A 19 14.09 6.76 -2.54
C GLN A 19 13.73 7.43 -3.87
N LEU A 20 12.50 7.95 -3.96
CA LEU A 20 11.92 8.47 -5.20
C LEU A 20 12.77 9.62 -5.77
N PRO A 21 13.03 9.61 -7.10
CA PRO A 21 13.72 10.70 -7.76
C PRO A 21 12.81 11.92 -7.89
N HIS A 22 13.42 13.07 -8.20
CA HIS A 22 12.67 14.25 -8.62
C HIS A 22 11.85 13.93 -9.88
N ILE A 23 10.61 14.43 -9.94
CA ILE A 23 9.79 14.38 -11.15
C ILE A 23 10.01 15.72 -11.88
N PRO A 24 10.73 15.73 -13.02
CA PRO A 24 11.06 16.95 -13.72
C PRO A 24 9.86 17.48 -14.51
N SER A 25 9.83 18.79 -14.70
CA SER A 25 8.95 19.44 -15.68
C SER A 25 9.47 19.20 -17.10
N GLU A 26 8.56 19.10 -18.07
CA GLU A 26 8.92 19.05 -19.50
C GLU A 26 9.79 20.25 -19.88
N THR A 27 10.78 20.02 -20.76
CA THR A 27 11.73 21.04 -21.21
C THR A 27 12.08 20.81 -22.67
N GLU A 28 12.23 21.91 -23.41
CA GLU A 28 12.70 21.91 -24.80
C GLU A 28 14.23 21.99 -24.91
N VAL A 29 14.92 22.08 -23.76
CA VAL A 29 16.39 22.15 -23.72
C VAL A 29 16.98 20.79 -24.05
N SER A 30 17.83 20.76 -25.08
CA SER A 30 18.65 19.58 -25.39
C SER A 30 19.98 19.68 -24.65
N PHE A 31 20.47 18.54 -24.15
CA PHE A 31 21.74 18.43 -23.44
C PHE A 31 22.74 17.66 -24.31
N GLU A 32 23.94 18.20 -24.50
CA GLU A 32 25.01 17.55 -25.25
C GLU A 32 25.52 16.27 -24.54
N ASP A 33 25.64 16.34 -23.20
CA ASP A 33 25.98 15.20 -22.36
C ASP A 33 24.80 14.87 -21.44
N GLU A 34 24.35 13.62 -21.53
CA GLU A 34 23.25 13.07 -20.74
C GLU A 34 23.47 13.24 -19.23
N ALA A 35 24.71 13.27 -18.75
CA ALA A 35 24.99 13.47 -17.33
C ALA A 35 24.43 14.81 -16.78
N TYR A 36 24.27 15.82 -17.62
CA TYR A 36 23.69 17.11 -17.25
C TYR A 36 22.19 17.22 -17.52
N ASP A 37 21.58 16.19 -18.10
CA ASP A 37 20.15 16.15 -18.37
C ASP A 37 19.37 16.02 -17.04
N TYR A 38 18.88 17.16 -16.55
CA TYR A 38 18.14 17.22 -15.29
C TYR A 38 16.77 16.52 -15.37
N THR A 39 16.29 16.20 -16.58
CA THR A 39 15.06 15.42 -16.77
C THR A 39 15.26 13.93 -16.48
N LYS A 40 16.49 13.45 -16.53
CA LYS A 40 16.84 12.05 -16.26
C LYS A 40 17.58 11.90 -14.95
N HIS A 41 18.37 12.90 -14.59
CA HIS A 41 19.28 12.82 -13.46
C HIS A 41 19.04 13.97 -12.47
N ASN A 42 18.85 13.63 -11.20
CA ASN A 42 19.09 14.61 -10.14
C ASN A 42 20.59 14.85 -10.00
N ILE A 43 20.98 15.91 -9.29
CA ILE A 43 22.39 16.26 -9.15
C ILE A 43 23.26 15.11 -8.62
N MET A 44 22.75 14.26 -7.73
CA MET A 44 23.52 13.17 -7.16
C MET A 44 23.78 12.10 -8.22
N THR A 45 22.77 11.76 -9.03
CA THR A 45 22.92 10.85 -10.16
C THR A 45 23.79 11.43 -11.28
N SER A 46 23.71 12.75 -11.53
CA SER A 46 24.59 13.45 -12.46
C SER A 46 26.05 13.39 -12.00
N LEU A 47 26.32 13.73 -10.73
CA LEU A 47 27.66 13.66 -10.15
C LEU A 47 28.19 12.22 -10.15
N ASN A 48 27.35 11.23 -9.87
CA ASN A 48 27.74 9.83 -9.99
C ASN A 48 28.11 9.45 -11.43
N LYS A 49 27.41 9.97 -12.43
CA LYS A 49 27.69 9.67 -13.84
C LYS A 49 28.99 10.31 -14.31
N LEU A 50 29.28 11.53 -13.84
CA LEU A 50 30.50 12.27 -14.18
C LEU A 50 31.75 11.73 -13.45
N TYR A 51 31.62 11.46 -12.16
CA TYR A 51 32.77 11.20 -11.28
C TYR A 51 32.86 9.74 -10.80
N GLY A 52 31.81 8.94 -10.98
CA GLY A 52 31.80 7.52 -10.61
C GLY A 52 32.29 7.28 -9.19
N ASP A 53 33.31 6.43 -9.07
CA ASP A 53 33.92 6.04 -7.79
C ASP A 53 34.93 7.06 -7.26
N ASN A 54 35.32 8.06 -8.05
CA ASN A 54 36.16 9.16 -7.59
C ASN A 54 35.40 10.10 -6.65
N LEU A 55 34.06 10.01 -6.63
CA LEU A 55 33.22 10.73 -5.67
C LEU A 55 33.15 9.96 -4.36
N GLN A 56 33.83 10.45 -3.33
CA GLN A 56 33.76 9.85 -2.01
C GLN A 56 32.33 9.99 -1.45
N ARG A 57 31.72 8.85 -1.08
CA ARG A 57 30.38 8.77 -0.51
C ARG A 57 30.47 8.17 0.88
N THR A 58 29.62 8.64 1.79
CA THR A 58 29.50 8.10 3.14
C THR A 58 28.03 7.80 3.41
N LEU A 59 27.72 6.52 3.63
CA LEU A 59 26.39 6.11 4.06
C LEU A 59 26.24 6.43 5.56
N LEU A 60 25.16 7.12 5.91
CA LEU A 60 24.75 7.27 7.30
C LEU A 60 24.03 5.98 7.71
N LYS A 61 24.65 5.22 8.61
CA LYS A 61 24.17 3.88 8.97
C LYS A 61 23.11 3.88 10.06
N GLU A 62 23.10 4.88 10.93
CA GLU A 62 22.25 4.87 12.11
C GLU A 62 20.81 5.27 11.78
N HIS A 63 19.84 4.46 12.21
CA HIS A 63 18.42 4.68 11.99
C HIS A 63 17.65 4.77 13.32
N TYR A 64 16.98 5.90 13.55
CA TYR A 64 16.33 6.22 14.83
C TYR A 64 14.79 6.33 14.76
N ARG A 65 14.19 6.15 13.58
CA ARG A 65 12.79 6.54 13.34
C ARG A 65 11.82 5.37 13.46
N CYS A 66 11.92 4.43 12.53
CA CYS A 66 10.96 3.37 12.35
C CYS A 66 11.22 2.25 13.35
N HIS A 67 10.16 1.62 13.85
CA HIS A 67 10.24 0.41 14.65
C HIS A 67 11.15 -0.63 13.98
N PRO A 68 11.99 -1.39 14.72
CA PRO A 68 12.95 -2.33 14.16
C PRO A 68 12.37 -3.28 13.11
N ASP A 69 11.18 -3.82 13.36
CA ASP A 69 10.54 -4.72 12.39
C ASP A 69 10.18 -4.03 11.08
N ILE A 70 9.72 -2.76 11.12
CA ILE A 70 9.35 -1.99 9.93
C ILE A 70 10.60 -1.73 9.10
N ILE A 71 11.62 -1.12 9.70
CA ILE A 71 12.83 -0.75 8.96
C ILE A 71 13.64 -1.95 8.50
N ARG A 72 13.59 -3.08 9.23
CA ARG A 72 14.30 -4.30 8.85
C ARG A 72 13.93 -4.78 7.45
N PHE A 73 12.65 -4.65 7.05
CA PHE A 73 12.26 -4.92 5.66
C PHE A 73 13.05 -4.07 4.67
N CYS A 74 13.00 -2.75 4.82
CA CYS A 74 13.71 -1.82 3.94
C CYS A 74 15.22 -2.03 3.99
N ASN A 75 15.78 -2.25 5.18
CA ASN A 75 17.21 -2.44 5.39
C ASN A 75 17.74 -3.65 4.60
N LEU A 76 17.09 -4.80 4.75
CA LEU A 76 17.45 -6.02 4.03
C LEU A 76 17.23 -5.86 2.52
N LYS A 77 16.12 -5.25 2.10
CA LYS A 77 15.72 -5.18 0.70
C LYS A 77 16.48 -4.14 -0.11
N TYR A 78 16.77 -2.97 0.46
CA TYR A 78 17.26 -1.80 -0.28
C TYR A 78 18.65 -1.32 0.16
N TYR A 79 19.07 -1.65 1.38
CA TYR A 79 20.32 -1.15 2.00
C TYR A 79 21.29 -2.28 2.39
N ASN A 80 21.10 -3.50 1.88
CA ASN A 80 21.97 -4.66 2.12
C ASN A 80 22.21 -4.98 3.62
N GLY A 81 21.29 -4.60 4.51
CA GLY A 81 21.45 -4.78 5.95
C GLY A 81 22.46 -3.83 6.62
N GLU A 82 22.94 -2.79 5.92
CA GLU A 82 23.97 -1.90 6.45
C GLU A 82 23.46 -0.88 7.48
N LEU A 83 22.14 -0.70 7.61
CA LEU A 83 21.57 0.21 8.61
C LEU A 83 21.60 -0.41 10.01
N ILE A 84 22.04 0.37 10.98
CA ILE A 84 22.09 0.04 12.41
C ILE A 84 20.89 0.72 13.08
N VAL A 85 19.99 -0.09 13.64
CA VAL A 85 18.72 0.39 14.20
C VAL A 85 18.87 0.71 15.68
N TYR A 86 18.50 1.92 16.07
CA TYR A 86 18.52 2.44 17.44
C TYR A 86 17.14 2.89 17.95
N SER A 87 16.08 2.67 17.15
CA SER A 87 14.70 3.01 17.51
C SER A 87 14.10 2.03 18.52
N ASP A 88 13.06 2.50 19.21
CA ASP A 88 12.34 1.72 20.22
C ASP A 88 11.55 0.54 19.61
N SER A 89 11.51 -0.56 20.36
CA SER A 89 10.80 -1.81 20.03
C SER A 89 9.61 -2.10 20.95
N SER A 90 9.08 -1.08 21.64
CA SER A 90 8.03 -1.23 22.67
C SER A 90 6.68 -1.71 22.13
N ASN A 91 6.38 -1.47 20.86
CA ASN A 91 5.08 -1.82 20.28
C ASN A 91 5.07 -3.26 19.76
N LEU A 92 4.10 -4.06 20.20
CA LEU A 92 3.86 -5.40 19.65
C LEU A 92 3.12 -5.27 18.31
N ASN A 93 3.44 -6.12 17.34
CA ASN A 93 2.80 -6.16 16.02
C ASN A 93 2.82 -4.81 15.26
N PRO A 94 4.00 -4.23 15.02
CA PRO A 94 4.19 -2.95 14.35
C PRO A 94 3.91 -3.00 12.84
N ILE A 95 3.68 -4.18 12.25
CA ILE A 95 3.38 -4.32 10.82
C ILE A 95 2.21 -5.25 10.64
N ASN A 96 1.19 -4.80 9.91
CA ASN A 96 -0.06 -5.54 9.73
C ASN A 96 -0.54 -5.43 8.29
N ILE A 97 -1.36 -6.40 7.86
CA ILE A 97 -2.06 -6.42 6.57
C ILE A 97 -3.54 -6.65 6.83
N ILE A 98 -4.37 -5.81 6.20
CA ILE A 98 -5.79 -6.08 5.99
C ILE A 98 -5.96 -6.54 4.54
N LYS A 99 -6.26 -7.83 4.38
CA LYS A 99 -6.54 -8.46 3.08
C LYS A 99 -7.92 -8.02 2.63
N SER A 100 -7.99 -7.08 1.69
CA SER A 100 -9.28 -6.66 1.14
C SER A 100 -9.95 -7.84 0.45
N VAL A 101 -11.28 -7.95 0.59
CA VAL A 101 -12.06 -9.06 0.05
C VAL A 101 -11.75 -9.32 -1.43
N GLU A 102 -11.72 -10.61 -1.80
CA GLU A 102 -11.57 -11.06 -3.18
C GLU A 102 -12.53 -10.36 -4.14
N GLY A 103 -12.07 -10.20 -5.38
CA GLY A 103 -12.83 -9.56 -6.45
C GLY A 103 -12.10 -8.38 -7.08
N ASN A 104 -12.61 -7.97 -8.23
CA ASN A 104 -12.02 -6.87 -8.99
C ASN A 104 -12.65 -5.55 -8.56
N HIS A 105 -12.14 -4.97 -7.46
CA HIS A 105 -12.65 -3.75 -6.85
C HIS A 105 -11.94 -2.48 -7.30
N MET A 106 -10.82 -2.61 -8.02
CA MET A 106 -10.16 -1.47 -8.64
C MET A 106 -11.08 -0.89 -9.72
N ARG A 107 -11.17 0.44 -9.74
CA ARG A 107 -11.89 1.21 -10.74
C ARG A 107 -10.95 2.21 -11.40
N GLU A 108 -11.17 2.42 -12.69
CA GLU A 108 -10.43 3.40 -13.47
C GLU A 108 -11.43 4.32 -14.16
N LEU A 109 -11.37 5.60 -13.81
CA LEU A 109 -12.17 6.63 -14.44
C LEU A 109 -11.43 7.13 -15.68
N THR A 110 -12.08 7.02 -16.85
CA THR A 110 -11.53 7.46 -18.14
C THR A 110 -12.13 8.77 -18.62
N ARG A 111 -13.28 9.18 -18.05
CA ARG A 111 -14.00 10.43 -18.35
C ARG A 111 -13.98 11.36 -17.14
N GLY A 112 -13.89 12.67 -17.38
CA GLY A 112 -13.79 13.68 -16.31
C GLY A 112 -12.44 13.61 -15.58
N ARG A 113 -12.46 13.54 -14.25
CA ARG A 113 -11.26 13.35 -13.43
C ARG A 113 -10.73 11.92 -13.60
N ARG A 114 -9.70 11.78 -14.44
CA ARG A 114 -9.10 10.48 -14.75
C ARG A 114 -8.25 9.93 -13.61
N GLY A 115 -8.28 8.62 -13.44
CA GLY A 115 -7.33 7.90 -12.60
C GLY A 115 -7.90 6.65 -11.94
N THR A 116 -7.08 6.03 -11.11
CA THR A 116 -7.33 4.71 -10.51
C THR A 116 -7.59 4.84 -9.01
N PHE A 117 -8.60 4.10 -8.54
CA PHE A 117 -8.97 4.05 -7.12
C PHE A 117 -9.58 2.67 -6.79
N ASN A 118 -9.60 2.32 -5.51
CA ASN A 118 -10.22 1.13 -4.96
C ASN A 118 -11.01 1.55 -3.72
N GLN A 119 -12.33 1.60 -3.87
CA GLN A 119 -13.23 2.05 -2.81
C GLN A 119 -13.21 1.11 -1.60
N ARG A 120 -12.98 -0.20 -1.80
CA ARG A 120 -12.93 -1.17 -0.71
C ARG A 120 -11.84 -0.84 0.28
N GLU A 121 -10.63 -0.57 -0.22
CA GLU A 121 -9.50 -0.19 0.65
C GLU A 121 -9.75 1.12 1.42
N LEU A 122 -10.58 2.02 0.88
CA LEU A 122 -11.01 3.24 1.59
C LEU A 122 -11.98 2.91 2.72
N GLU A 123 -12.95 2.03 2.46
CA GLU A 123 -13.95 1.59 3.43
C GLU A 123 -13.35 0.71 4.53
N GLU A 124 -12.35 -0.12 4.21
CA GLU A 124 -11.61 -0.91 5.20
C GLU A 124 -10.92 0.00 6.21
N LEU A 125 -10.29 1.11 5.76
CA LEU A 125 -9.71 2.09 6.67
C LEU A 125 -10.76 2.74 7.59
N ASN A 126 -11.93 3.09 7.05
CA ASN A 126 -13.01 3.64 7.88
C ASN A 126 -13.46 2.65 8.95
N ASN A 127 -13.64 1.38 8.56
CA ASN A 127 -14.03 0.35 9.51
C ASN A 127 -12.95 0.06 10.53
N LEU A 128 -11.67 0.02 10.12
CA LEU A 128 -10.56 -0.14 11.05
C LEU A 128 -10.59 0.94 12.12
N ILE A 129 -10.87 2.20 11.74
CA ILE A 129 -10.84 3.33 12.68
C ILE A 129 -12.12 3.41 13.53
N MET A 130 -13.30 3.29 12.91
CA MET A 130 -14.57 3.47 13.60
C MET A 130 -15.02 2.23 14.38
N ASN A 131 -14.63 1.04 13.92
CA ASN A 131 -15.07 -0.24 14.44
C ASN A 131 -13.87 -1.12 14.82
N GLN A 132 -12.90 -0.56 15.56
CA GLN A 132 -11.67 -1.27 15.95
C GLN A 132 -11.93 -2.66 16.57
N ASN A 133 -13.02 -2.81 17.34
CA ASN A 133 -13.39 -4.10 17.95
C ASN A 133 -13.72 -5.21 16.93
N ASN A 134 -13.99 -4.86 15.66
CA ASN A 134 -14.18 -5.82 14.59
C ASN A 134 -12.87 -6.33 14.00
N TYR A 135 -11.75 -5.72 14.38
CA TYR A 135 -10.41 -6.10 13.96
C TYR A 135 -9.61 -6.64 15.14
N SER A 136 -8.77 -7.62 14.87
CA SER A 136 -7.75 -8.08 15.82
C SER A 136 -6.56 -7.12 15.83
N ILE A 137 -6.32 -6.43 14.72
CA ILE A 137 -5.31 -5.38 14.60
C ILE A 137 -5.74 -4.14 15.40
N LYS A 138 -4.95 -3.78 16.42
CA LYS A 138 -5.11 -2.54 17.17
C LYS A 138 -4.29 -1.43 16.53
N VAL A 139 -4.88 -0.25 16.36
CA VAL A 139 -4.17 0.93 15.86
C VAL A 139 -3.38 1.55 17.03
N HIS A 140 -2.07 1.76 16.85
CA HIS A 140 -1.16 2.24 17.90
C HIS A 140 -1.24 3.76 18.16
N SER A 141 -2.34 4.41 17.78
CA SER A 141 -2.66 5.77 18.20
C SER A 141 -4.17 5.96 18.28
N GLU A 142 -4.60 6.68 19.33
CA GLU A 142 -5.97 7.13 19.52
C GLU A 142 -6.24 8.47 18.80
N ASN A 143 -5.19 9.23 18.50
CA ASN A 143 -5.30 10.51 17.80
C ASN A 143 -5.22 10.32 16.29
N LEU A 144 -6.28 10.66 15.57
CA LEU A 144 -6.33 10.47 14.11
C LEU A 144 -5.30 11.32 13.35
N ASN A 145 -4.81 12.41 13.94
CA ASN A 145 -3.75 13.23 13.35
C ASN A 145 -2.39 12.51 13.32
N ASP A 146 -2.20 11.46 14.12
CA ASP A 146 -1.01 10.61 14.10
C ASP A 146 -1.07 9.54 12.99
N ILE A 147 -2.17 9.48 12.24
CA ILE A 147 -2.38 8.53 11.17
C ILE A 147 -2.15 9.22 9.82
N GLY A 148 -1.26 8.66 9.01
CA GLY A 148 -1.06 9.04 7.61
C GLY A 148 -1.58 7.95 6.67
N LYS A 149 -2.45 8.30 5.72
CA LYS A 149 -2.88 7.41 4.63
C LYS A 149 -2.07 7.71 3.38
N LEU A 150 -1.37 6.68 2.89
CA LEU A 150 -0.57 6.72 1.67
C LEU A 150 -1.19 5.86 0.59
N ALA A 151 -1.12 6.33 -0.65
CA ALA A 151 -1.47 5.55 -1.83
C ALA A 151 -0.62 5.99 -3.03
N PRO A 152 -0.36 5.10 -4.01
CA PRO A 152 0.38 5.47 -5.21
C PRO A 152 -0.43 6.40 -6.13
N TYR A 153 -1.76 6.33 -6.11
CA TYR A 153 -2.64 7.05 -7.04
C TYR A 153 -3.29 8.29 -6.44
N ARG A 154 -3.26 9.41 -7.18
CA ARG A 154 -3.91 10.68 -6.78
C ARG A 154 -5.43 10.55 -6.63
N MET A 155 -6.09 9.75 -7.47
CA MET A 155 -7.54 9.55 -7.37
C MET A 155 -7.93 8.79 -6.10
N GLN A 156 -7.15 7.79 -5.69
CA GLN A 156 -7.35 7.14 -4.38
C GLN A 156 -7.30 8.15 -3.23
N ILE A 157 -6.35 9.09 -3.27
CA ILE A 157 -6.24 10.15 -2.26
C ILE A 157 -7.40 11.14 -2.33
N SER A 158 -7.87 11.50 -3.54
CA SER A 158 -9.05 12.37 -3.70
C SER A 158 -10.27 11.76 -3.02
N TYR A 159 -10.58 10.50 -3.33
CA TYR A 159 -11.70 9.79 -2.71
C TYR A 159 -11.47 9.56 -1.20
N ALA A 160 -10.23 9.32 -0.77
CA ALA A 160 -9.93 9.20 0.65
C ALA A 160 -10.21 10.51 1.43
N LYS A 161 -10.02 11.67 0.81
CA LYS A 161 -10.36 12.97 1.42
C LYS A 161 -11.86 13.18 1.57
N GLU A 162 -12.66 12.54 0.71
CA GLU A 162 -14.13 12.58 0.77
C GLU A 162 -14.69 11.54 1.76
N LEU A 163 -14.11 10.33 1.79
CA LEU A 163 -14.66 9.19 2.52
C LEU A 163 -14.04 8.95 3.90
N ASN A 164 -12.74 9.24 4.10
CA ASN A 164 -12.05 8.99 5.37
C ASN A 164 -12.02 10.25 6.25
N SER A 165 -11.91 10.08 7.58
CA SER A 165 -11.88 11.18 8.56
C SER A 165 -10.91 12.29 8.18
N LYS A 166 -11.33 13.56 8.27
CA LYS A 166 -10.55 14.73 7.84
C LYS A 166 -9.23 14.91 8.61
N GLU A 167 -9.17 14.42 9.84
CA GLU A 167 -7.99 14.50 10.72
C GLU A 167 -6.82 13.64 10.24
N ILE A 168 -7.10 12.55 9.53
CA ILE A 168 -6.06 11.69 8.95
C ILE A 168 -5.35 12.46 7.84
N GLU A 169 -4.02 12.52 7.86
CA GLU A 169 -3.25 13.11 6.75
C GLU A 169 -3.30 12.17 5.54
N LYS A 170 -3.54 12.70 4.33
CA LYS A 170 -3.71 11.87 3.12
C LYS A 170 -2.95 12.48 1.97
N ASP A 171 -1.94 11.77 1.47
CA ASP A 171 -1.25 12.16 0.25
C ASP A 171 -0.71 10.97 -0.52
N THR A 172 -0.30 11.23 -1.76
CA THR A 172 0.38 10.22 -2.56
C THR A 172 1.77 9.95 -2.02
N VAL A 173 2.29 8.73 -2.20
CA VAL A 173 3.64 8.35 -1.74
C VAL A 173 4.71 9.37 -2.19
N HIS A 174 4.63 9.82 -3.45
CA HIS A 174 5.53 10.83 -4.02
C HIS A 174 5.51 12.17 -3.27
N LYS A 175 4.34 12.62 -2.81
CA LYS A 175 4.19 13.89 -2.10
C LYS A 175 4.45 13.80 -0.60
N TYR A 176 4.43 12.57 -0.07
CA TYR A 176 4.69 12.30 1.34
C TYR A 176 6.18 12.13 1.66
N GLN A 177 7.06 12.27 0.66
CA GLN A 177 8.50 12.16 0.86
C GLN A 177 8.99 13.24 1.84
N GLY A 178 9.76 12.80 2.84
CA GLY A 178 10.28 13.69 3.89
C GLY A 178 9.30 13.97 5.04
N ARG A 179 8.06 13.48 4.97
CA ARG A 179 7.11 13.47 6.09
C ARG A 179 7.11 12.09 6.75
N GLU A 180 6.54 12.01 7.95
CA GLU A 180 6.43 10.80 8.77
C GLU A 180 5.23 10.90 9.71
N LYS A 181 4.74 9.74 10.15
CA LYS A 181 3.66 9.62 11.13
C LYS A 181 3.89 8.42 12.05
N PRO A 182 3.39 8.48 13.31
CA PRO A 182 3.35 7.33 14.19
C PRO A 182 2.72 6.10 13.54
N VAL A 183 1.58 6.27 12.88
CA VAL A 183 0.88 5.20 12.16
C VAL A 183 0.75 5.55 10.68
N ILE A 184 1.15 4.64 9.81
CA ILE A 184 0.91 4.75 8.36
C ILE A 184 -0.01 3.64 7.89
N VAL A 185 -1.03 4.04 7.13
CA VAL A 185 -1.89 3.13 6.38
C VAL A 185 -1.55 3.24 4.90
N PHE A 186 -1.02 2.16 4.31
CA PHE A 186 -0.65 2.11 2.90
C PHE A 186 -1.65 1.30 2.09
N SER A 187 -2.29 1.95 1.12
CA SER A 187 -3.23 1.34 0.17
C SER A 187 -2.55 1.06 -1.17
N THR A 188 -2.57 -0.20 -1.64
CA THR A 188 -1.94 -0.59 -2.91
C THR A 188 -2.84 -0.33 -4.12
N VAL A 189 -4.15 -0.25 -3.92
CA VAL A 189 -5.21 0.08 -4.91
C VAL A 189 -5.45 -0.98 -5.99
N LEU A 190 -4.51 -1.89 -6.22
CA LEU A 190 -4.60 -2.88 -7.28
C LEU A 190 -5.42 -4.10 -6.87
N ASP A 191 -6.07 -4.71 -7.86
CA ASP A 191 -6.79 -5.99 -7.73
C ASP A 191 -6.19 -7.04 -8.69
N GLN A 192 -6.85 -8.19 -8.82
CA GLN A 192 -6.39 -9.29 -9.68
C GLN A 192 -6.69 -9.08 -11.18
N SER A 193 -7.31 -7.96 -11.56
CA SER A 193 -7.74 -7.75 -12.94
C SER A 193 -6.57 -7.58 -13.91
N ALA A 194 -6.77 -7.94 -15.18
CA ALA A 194 -5.77 -7.72 -16.23
C ALA A 194 -5.36 -6.23 -16.38
N LYS A 195 -6.26 -5.30 -16.02
CA LYS A 195 -5.96 -3.86 -16.01
C LYS A 195 -4.99 -3.50 -14.88
N ALA A 196 -5.19 -4.08 -13.70
CA ALA A 196 -4.30 -3.89 -12.56
C ALA A 196 -2.90 -4.46 -12.86
N GLN A 197 -2.80 -5.60 -13.54
CA GLN A 197 -1.53 -6.18 -13.95
C GLN A 197 -0.69 -5.23 -14.83
N LYS A 198 -1.32 -4.44 -15.70
CA LYS A 198 -0.62 -3.42 -16.50
C LYS A 198 -0.06 -2.27 -15.68
N LYS A 199 -0.60 -2.03 -14.47
CA LYS A 199 -0.18 -0.98 -13.54
C LYS A 199 0.71 -1.51 -12.42
N MET A 200 0.99 -2.81 -12.41
CA MET A 200 1.72 -3.52 -11.37
C MET A 200 3.14 -2.99 -11.20
N THR A 201 3.82 -2.66 -12.29
CA THR A 201 5.19 -2.12 -12.29
C THR A 201 5.30 -0.78 -11.57
N PHE A 202 4.27 0.07 -11.64
CA PHE A 202 4.27 1.35 -10.96
C PHE A 202 4.14 1.20 -9.43
N VAL A 203 3.26 0.29 -8.97
CA VAL A 203 3.03 0.10 -7.52
C VAL A 203 4.16 -0.71 -6.89
N ASN A 204 4.78 -1.61 -7.64
CA ASN A 204 5.96 -2.38 -7.22
C ASN A 204 7.29 -1.66 -7.46
N ASP A 205 7.29 -0.36 -7.77
CA ASP A 205 8.53 0.37 -7.84
C ASP A 205 9.27 0.29 -6.48
N PRO A 206 10.51 -0.22 -6.43
CA PRO A 206 11.25 -0.41 -5.17
C PRO A 206 11.37 0.87 -4.34
N LYS A 207 11.50 2.03 -5.00
CA LYS A 207 11.64 3.31 -4.31
C LYS A 207 10.31 3.78 -3.74
N LEU A 208 9.20 3.53 -4.44
CA LEU A 208 7.86 3.79 -3.95
C LEU A 208 7.56 2.97 -2.70
N VAL A 209 7.82 1.66 -2.74
CA VAL A 209 7.62 0.77 -1.59
C VAL A 209 8.52 1.17 -0.43
N ASN A 210 9.82 1.42 -0.68
CA ASN A 210 10.76 1.88 0.35
C ASN A 210 10.25 3.16 1.03
N VAL A 211 9.85 4.17 0.24
CA VAL A 211 9.32 5.42 0.78
C VAL A 211 8.07 5.14 1.61
N ALA A 212 7.08 4.41 1.08
CA ALA A 212 5.82 4.14 1.76
C ALA A 212 6.00 3.42 3.11
N VAL A 213 6.83 2.39 3.15
CA VAL A 213 7.12 1.62 4.38
C VAL A 213 7.88 2.47 5.39
N SER A 214 8.91 3.19 4.94
CA SER A 214 9.79 3.97 5.83
C SER A 214 9.14 5.26 6.38
N ARG A 215 7.86 5.53 6.08
CA ARG A 215 7.12 6.67 6.65
C ARG A 215 6.53 6.36 8.02
N ALA A 216 6.40 5.08 8.37
CA ALA A 216 5.80 4.61 9.61
C ALA A 216 6.82 4.63 10.74
N GLU A 217 6.55 5.34 11.84
CA GLU A 217 7.41 5.29 13.02
C GLU A 217 7.08 4.08 13.90
N LYS A 218 5.81 3.94 14.32
CA LYS A 218 5.38 2.91 15.28
C LYS A 218 4.64 1.76 14.63
N GLN A 219 3.83 2.04 13.62
CA GLN A 219 2.99 1.02 12.98
C GLN A 219 2.77 1.26 11.50
N LEU A 220 2.96 0.21 10.70
CA LEU A 220 2.55 0.14 9.31
C LEU A 220 1.35 -0.81 9.17
N ILE A 221 0.29 -0.34 8.51
CA ILE A 221 -0.88 -1.15 8.17
C ILE A 221 -1.05 -1.09 6.65
N VAL A 222 -0.90 -2.23 5.98
CA VAL A 222 -1.11 -2.34 4.54
C VAL A 222 -2.52 -2.82 4.25
N ILE A 223 -3.28 -2.09 3.46
CA ILE A 223 -4.60 -2.53 2.99
C ILE A 223 -4.46 -2.86 1.50
N SER A 224 -4.66 -4.12 1.15
CA SER A 224 -4.37 -4.61 -0.19
C SER A 224 -5.20 -5.84 -0.55
N ASN A 225 -5.50 -6.02 -1.83
CA ASN A 225 -5.82 -7.33 -2.37
C ASN A 225 -4.49 -8.09 -2.53
N THR A 226 -4.16 -8.96 -1.58
CA THR A 226 -2.84 -9.62 -1.53
C THR A 226 -2.60 -10.56 -2.70
N ASP A 227 -3.66 -11.18 -3.22
CA ASP A 227 -3.59 -12.12 -4.33
C ASP A 227 -3.11 -11.47 -5.64
N ALA A 228 -3.32 -10.17 -5.79
CA ALA A 228 -2.79 -9.41 -6.90
C ALA A 228 -1.24 -9.44 -6.95
N PHE A 229 -0.60 -9.64 -5.79
CA PHE A 229 0.85 -9.49 -5.60
C PHE A 229 1.58 -10.80 -5.28
N TYR A 230 0.91 -11.94 -5.13
CA TYR A 230 1.63 -13.21 -4.93
C TYR A 230 2.30 -13.75 -6.21
N LYS A 231 1.89 -13.26 -7.39
CA LYS A 231 2.44 -13.68 -8.68
C LYS A 231 3.67 -12.84 -9.05
N ASN A 232 4.79 -13.52 -9.32
CA ASN A 232 6.11 -12.98 -9.69
C ASN A 232 6.83 -12.19 -8.58
N GLY A 233 8.16 -12.17 -8.62
CA GLY A 233 9.00 -11.43 -7.66
C GLY A 233 8.74 -9.93 -7.75
N ASN A 234 8.04 -9.39 -6.76
CA ASN A 234 7.59 -8.01 -6.72
C ASN A 234 7.67 -7.45 -5.30
N ASP A 235 7.99 -6.17 -5.15
CA ASP A 235 8.37 -5.57 -3.86
C ASP A 235 7.21 -5.51 -2.86
N VAL A 236 5.97 -5.29 -3.31
CA VAL A 236 4.79 -5.35 -2.43
C VAL A 236 4.51 -6.78 -1.98
N GLY A 237 4.69 -7.76 -2.84
CA GLY A 237 4.56 -9.18 -2.53
C GLY A 237 5.66 -9.68 -1.59
N ASP A 238 6.88 -9.15 -1.72
CA ASP A 238 7.95 -9.38 -0.74
C ASP A 238 7.62 -8.76 0.61
N LEU A 239 7.04 -7.55 0.64
CA LEU A 239 6.53 -6.95 1.86
C LEU A 239 5.43 -7.79 2.48
N ILE A 240 4.49 -8.29 1.67
CA ILE A 240 3.41 -9.17 2.15
C ILE A 240 4.03 -10.40 2.78
N ARG A 241 4.84 -11.17 2.04
CA ARG A 241 5.52 -12.38 2.55
C ARG A 241 6.34 -12.12 3.81
N TYR A 242 7.03 -10.99 3.88
CA TYR A 242 7.79 -10.58 5.06
C TYR A 242 6.88 -10.44 6.29
N ILE A 243 5.70 -9.83 6.14
CA ILE A 243 4.73 -9.67 7.22
C ILE A 243 4.14 -11.03 7.63
N GLU A 244 3.82 -11.89 6.65
CA GLU A 244 3.31 -13.24 6.93
C GLU A 244 4.33 -14.11 7.67
N TYR A 245 5.63 -13.94 7.37
CA TYR A 245 6.71 -14.66 8.04
C TYR A 245 6.94 -14.21 9.48
N HIS A 246 6.66 -12.94 9.83
CA HIS A 246 6.83 -12.42 11.19
C HIS A 246 5.82 -12.99 12.17
N ASP A 247 4.54 -12.86 11.86
CA ASP A 247 3.46 -13.49 12.63
C ASP A 247 2.21 -13.55 11.74
N ILE A 248 1.56 -14.71 11.68
CA ILE A 248 0.31 -14.87 10.95
C ILE A 248 -0.81 -14.01 11.52
N LYS A 249 -0.74 -13.64 12.81
CA LYS A 249 -1.67 -12.71 13.47
C LYS A 249 -1.60 -11.28 12.92
N ASN A 250 -0.53 -10.93 12.21
CA ASN A 250 -0.42 -9.64 11.53
C ASN A 250 -1.30 -9.57 10.27
N ILE A 251 -1.89 -10.69 9.85
CA ILE A 251 -2.77 -10.77 8.71
C ILE A 251 -4.21 -10.87 9.18
N GLU A 252 -5.04 -9.96 8.70
CA GLU A 252 -6.48 -9.99 8.96
C GLU A 252 -7.28 -9.90 7.66
N GLU A 253 -8.37 -10.64 7.59
CA GLU A 253 -9.33 -10.55 6.49
C GLU A 253 -10.19 -9.27 6.62
N GLY A 254 -10.33 -8.55 5.52
CA GLY A 254 -11.16 -7.35 5.43
C GLY A 254 -12.63 -7.62 5.73
N ARG A 255 -13.32 -6.62 6.28
CA ARG A 255 -14.72 -6.76 6.72
C ARG A 255 -15.72 -6.20 5.73
N VAL A 256 -15.26 -5.49 4.69
CA VAL A 256 -16.12 -4.80 3.73
C VAL A 256 -16.54 -5.75 2.61
N ILE A 257 -17.79 -6.21 2.66
CA ILE A 257 -18.40 -7.10 1.66
C ILE A 257 -19.61 -6.39 1.02
N SER A 258 -19.83 -6.59 -0.28
CA SER A 258 -21.00 -6.09 -1.01
C SER A 258 -21.83 -7.27 -1.50
N VAL A 259 -23.14 -7.05 -1.65
CA VAL A 259 -24.06 -8.00 -2.28
C VAL A 259 -23.62 -8.33 -3.71
N PHE A 260 -23.03 -7.36 -4.42
CA PHE A 260 -22.54 -7.54 -5.77
C PHE A 260 -21.29 -8.42 -5.85
N ASP A 261 -20.63 -8.73 -4.72
CA ASP A 261 -19.45 -9.59 -4.72
C ASP A 261 -19.80 -11.00 -5.21
N LEU A 262 -21.04 -11.44 -4.96
CA LEU A 262 -21.60 -12.69 -5.46
C LEU A 262 -21.63 -12.78 -6.99
N LEU A 263 -21.44 -11.67 -7.72
CA LEU A 263 -21.42 -11.64 -9.17
C LEU A 263 -20.00 -11.79 -9.77
N TYR A 264 -18.94 -11.81 -8.95
CA TYR A 264 -17.58 -12.04 -9.45
C TYR A 264 -17.29 -13.53 -9.67
N LYS A 265 -16.43 -13.81 -10.67
CA LYS A 265 -16.03 -15.18 -11.03
C LYS A 265 -15.36 -15.91 -9.87
N ASP A 266 -14.71 -15.21 -8.96
CA ASP A 266 -14.02 -15.79 -7.81
C ASP A 266 -15.01 -16.45 -6.83
N PHE A 267 -16.27 -16.01 -6.82
CA PHE A 267 -17.37 -16.63 -6.07
C PHE A 267 -18.13 -17.70 -6.88
N SER A 268 -17.68 -18.04 -8.10
CA SER A 268 -18.35 -19.02 -8.97
C SER A 268 -18.29 -20.44 -8.42
N SER A 269 -17.21 -20.84 -7.74
CA SER A 269 -17.08 -22.15 -7.08
C SER A 269 -18.12 -22.32 -5.97
N ARG A 270 -18.29 -21.28 -5.12
CA ARG A 270 -19.33 -21.26 -4.07
C ARG A 270 -20.74 -21.16 -4.63
N LEU A 271 -20.94 -20.46 -5.74
CA LEU A 271 -22.20 -20.44 -6.49
C LEU A 271 -22.52 -21.82 -7.09
N MET A 272 -21.51 -22.55 -7.57
CA MET A 272 -21.65 -23.90 -8.14
C MET A 272 -21.93 -24.95 -7.07
N GLU A 273 -21.19 -24.96 -5.94
CA GLU A 273 -21.51 -25.81 -4.78
C GLU A 273 -22.95 -25.60 -4.30
N ARG A 274 -23.41 -24.33 -4.24
CA ARG A 274 -24.81 -24.04 -3.88
C ARG A 274 -25.80 -24.32 -4.99
N LYS A 275 -25.44 -24.19 -6.26
CA LYS A 275 -26.27 -24.60 -7.41
C LYS A 275 -26.46 -26.13 -7.41
N GLU A 276 -25.45 -26.88 -7.00
CA GLU A 276 -25.53 -28.34 -6.82
C GLU A 276 -26.36 -28.71 -5.59
N ALA A 277 -26.15 -28.05 -4.44
CA ALA A 277 -27.02 -28.20 -3.27
C ALA A 277 -28.49 -27.81 -3.59
N MET A 278 -28.70 -26.76 -4.39
CA MET A 278 -30.03 -26.35 -4.86
C MET A 278 -30.60 -27.26 -5.95
N LYS A 279 -29.77 -27.99 -6.72
CA LYS A 279 -30.24 -29.05 -7.62
C LYS A 279 -30.74 -30.26 -6.83
N GLN A 280 -30.09 -30.61 -5.71
CA GLN A 280 -30.58 -31.64 -4.79
C GLN A 280 -31.89 -31.22 -4.10
N VAL A 281 -32.02 -29.93 -3.74
CA VAL A 281 -33.28 -29.39 -3.19
C VAL A 281 -34.36 -29.27 -4.27
N LYS A 282 -34.02 -29.00 -5.54
CA LYS A 282 -34.98 -28.90 -6.66
C LYS A 282 -35.71 -30.19 -7.04
N ALA A 283 -35.35 -31.35 -6.48
CA ALA A 283 -36.20 -32.54 -6.55
C ALA A 283 -37.52 -32.35 -5.76
N ASN A 284 -37.58 -31.36 -4.85
CA ASN A 284 -38.77 -30.96 -4.14
C ASN A 284 -38.97 -29.45 -4.25
N ILE A 285 -40.10 -29.06 -4.84
CA ILE A 285 -40.71 -27.72 -4.82
C ILE A 285 -40.26 -26.80 -5.97
N ASN A 286 -41.13 -26.77 -6.98
CA ASN A 286 -41.42 -25.60 -7.80
C ASN A 286 -41.53 -24.34 -6.94
N LEU A 287 -40.82 -23.25 -7.27
CA LEU A 287 -41.35 -21.87 -7.35
C LEU A 287 -40.23 -20.79 -7.38
N THR A 288 -40.35 -19.96 -8.42
CA THR A 288 -40.25 -18.49 -8.42
C THR A 288 -38.98 -17.81 -7.90
N VAL A 289 -38.17 -17.38 -8.87
CA VAL A 289 -36.80 -16.83 -8.82
C VAL A 289 -36.60 -15.55 -7.99
N LYS A 290 -37.65 -14.88 -7.45
CA LYS A 290 -37.49 -13.63 -6.68
C LYS A 290 -37.29 -13.78 -5.17
N LYS A 291 -37.81 -14.84 -4.53
CA LYS A 291 -37.66 -15.05 -3.06
C LYS A 291 -36.33 -15.70 -2.69
N SER A 292 -35.71 -16.45 -3.61
CA SER A 292 -34.50 -17.22 -3.35
C SER A 292 -33.28 -16.35 -3.09
N CYS A 293 -33.11 -15.23 -3.80
CA CYS A 293 -31.94 -14.34 -3.61
C CYS A 293 -31.92 -13.68 -2.22
N ILE A 294 -33.09 -13.34 -1.67
CA ILE A 294 -33.21 -12.73 -0.33
C ILE A 294 -32.94 -13.77 0.77
N GLN A 295 -33.46 -14.99 0.62
CA GLN A 295 -33.18 -16.09 1.55
C GLN A 295 -31.70 -16.53 1.47
N LEU A 296 -31.11 -16.53 0.27
CA LEU A 296 -29.69 -16.76 0.04
C LEU A 296 -28.83 -15.68 0.70
N TYR A 297 -29.25 -14.42 0.62
CA TYR A 297 -28.62 -13.27 1.29
C TYR A 297 -28.66 -13.40 2.81
N GLN A 298 -29.82 -13.69 3.41
CA GLN A 298 -29.96 -13.88 4.86
C GLN A 298 -29.11 -15.05 5.39
N ASN A 299 -29.01 -16.15 4.63
CA ASN A 299 -28.20 -17.30 5.01
C ASN A 299 -26.70 -17.10 4.77
N TYR A 300 -26.30 -16.27 3.79
CA TYR A 300 -24.90 -15.86 3.60
C TYR A 300 -24.46 -14.90 4.72
N LEU A 301 -25.30 -13.90 5.04
CA LEU A 301 -25.08 -13.02 6.18
C LEU A 301 -24.99 -13.84 7.48
N LYS A 302 -25.91 -14.75 7.76
CA LYS A 302 -25.82 -15.57 9.00
C LYS A 302 -24.54 -16.42 9.14
N LYS A 303 -23.89 -16.81 8.04
CA LYS A 303 -22.67 -17.65 8.07
C LYS A 303 -21.36 -16.85 8.16
N LYS A 304 -21.32 -15.60 7.69
CA LYS A 304 -20.15 -14.71 7.77
C LYS A 304 -20.31 -13.57 8.78
N CYS A 305 -21.54 -13.13 9.03
CA CYS A 305 -21.92 -12.04 9.92
C CYS A 305 -22.33 -12.56 11.31
N SER A 306 -21.38 -13.18 12.03
CA SER A 306 -21.36 -12.86 13.46
C SER A 306 -21.02 -11.37 13.63
N ASN A 307 -20.15 -10.80 12.75
CA ASN A 307 -19.59 -9.44 12.88
C ASN A 307 -19.43 -8.63 11.54
N ALA A 308 -20.24 -8.82 10.50
CA ALA A 308 -20.10 -8.04 9.25
C ALA A 308 -21.38 -7.26 8.88
N ILE A 309 -21.22 -5.98 8.51
CA ILE A 309 -22.32 -5.04 8.21
C ILE A 309 -22.50 -4.97 6.68
N PRO A 310 -23.65 -5.36 6.11
CA PRO A 310 -23.91 -5.22 4.69
C PRO A 310 -24.18 -3.77 4.29
N LEU A 311 -23.46 -3.27 3.29
CA LEU A 311 -23.74 -2.00 2.61
C LEU A 311 -24.80 -2.20 1.52
N LEU A 312 -26.02 -1.72 1.77
CA LEU A 312 -27.00 -1.44 0.72
C LEU A 312 -26.72 -0.02 0.21
N MET A 313 -26.02 0.11 -0.93
CA MET A 313 -25.85 1.41 -1.58
C MET A 313 -27.19 1.94 -2.11
N LYS A 314 -27.43 3.24 -1.88
CA LYS A 314 -28.37 4.06 -2.69
C LYS A 314 -27.70 4.44 -4.01
#